data_AF-A0A9D1UWQ9-F1
#
_entry.id   AF-A0A9D1UWQ9-F1
#
_cell.length_a   1.000
_cell.length_b   1.000
_cell.length_c   1.000
_cell.angle_alpha   90.00
_cell.angle_beta   90.00
_cell.angle_gamma   90.00
#
_symmetry.space_group_name_H-M   'P 1'
#
loop_
_entity.id
_entity.type
_entity.pdbx_description
1 polymer ?
#
loop_
_entity_poly.entity_id
_entity_poly.type
_entity_poly.pdbx_seq_one_letter_code
_entity_poly.pdbx_strand_id
1 'polypeptide(L)' 'SGVGGGLMAAVPEKCGIGIYGPALDKFGNSVAGMKVLNKIVDKYDLNIFD' A
#
# COMPACT_ATOMS: atom_id res chain seq x y z
N SER A 1 -1.34 -1.52 8.47
CA SER A 1 -0.49 -2.71 8.27
C SER A 1 -0.94 -3.74 9.29
N GLY A 2 -1.43 -4.89 8.83
CA GLY A 2 -1.78 -6.01 9.71
C GLY A 2 -0.65 -7.03 9.73
N VAL A 3 -0.40 -7.65 10.89
CA VAL A 3 0.64 -8.67 11.14
C VAL A 3 0.62 -9.88 10.18
N GLY A 4 -0.39 -10.02 9.33
CA GLY A 4 -0.45 -11.00 8.24
C GLY A 4 0.14 -10.55 6.89
N GLY A 5 0.76 -9.37 6.81
CA GLY A 5 1.32 -8.83 5.56
C GLY A 5 0.33 -8.08 4.67
N GLY A 6 -0.83 -7.70 5.23
CA GLY A 6 -1.83 -6.88 4.56
C GLY A 6 -1.58 -5.38 4.74
N LEU A 7 -1.57 -4.64 3.63
CA LEU A 7 -1.57 -3.20 3.54
C LEU A 7 -2.87 -2.75 2.87
N MET A 8 -3.60 -1.82 3.50
CA MET A 8 -4.76 -1.17 2.90
C MET A 8 -4.52 0.33 2.87
N ALA A 9 -4.81 0.95 1.74
CA ALA A 9 -4.85 2.39 1.54
C ALA A 9 -6.21 2.78 0.94
N ALA A 10 -6.69 3.97 1.24
CA ALA A 10 -7.91 4.51 0.69
C ALA A 10 -7.59 5.78 -0.10
N VAL A 11 -8.12 5.87 -1.31
CA VAL A 11 -8.06 7.08 -2.14
C VAL A 11 -9.47 7.66 -2.14
N PRO A 12 -9.69 8.81 -1.47
CA PRO A 12 -11.00 9.45 -1.39
C PRO A 12 -11.65 9.58 -2.76
N GLU A 13 -12.93 9.23 -2.85
CA GLU A 13 -13.77 9.38 -4.05
C GLU A 13 -13.30 8.61 -5.31
N LYS A 14 -12.22 7.82 -5.21
CA LYS A 14 -11.67 7.03 -6.33
C LYS A 14 -11.75 5.54 -6.05
N CYS A 15 -10.97 5.02 -5.10
CA CYS A 15 -10.87 3.58 -4.85
C CYS A 15 -10.20 3.23 -3.51
N GLY A 16 -10.37 1.98 -3.07
CA GLY A 16 -9.54 1.36 -2.04
C GLY A 16 -8.44 0.50 -2.67
N ILE A 17 -7.22 0.57 -2.13
CA ILE A 17 -6.07 -0.22 -2.56
C ILE A 17 -5.75 -1.24 -1.47
N GLY A 18 -5.89 -2.53 -1.78
CA GLY A 18 -5.50 -3.64 -0.91
C GLY A 18 -4.27 -4.34 -1.47
N ILE A 19 -3.23 -4.48 -0.66
CA ILE A 19 -1.98 -5.16 -1.01
C ILE A 19 -1.73 -6.26 0.01
N TYR A 20 -1.49 -7.47 -0.46
CA TYR A 20 -1.14 -8.60 0.39
C TYR A 20 0.24 -9.12 -0.02
N GLY A 21 1.16 -9.19 0.94
CA GLY A 21 2.49 -9.72 0.73
C GLY A 21 3.03 -10.38 2.00
N PRO A 22 3.24 -11.71 2.02
CA PRO A 22 3.66 -12.45 3.22
C PRO A 22 5.10 -12.12 3.67
N ALA A 23 5.89 -11.47 2.82
CA ALA A 23 7.24 -11.02 3.14
C ALA A 23 7.21 -9.76 4.02
N LEU A 24 7.32 -9.96 5.33
CA LEU A 24 7.36 -8.91 6.34
C LEU A 24 8.80 -8.47 6.64
N ASP A 25 9.03 -7.16 6.84
CA ASP A 25 10.23 -6.66 7.48
C ASP A 25 10.21 -6.93 8.99
N LYS A 26 11.32 -6.58 9.65
CA LYS A 26 11.49 -6.66 11.11
C LYS A 26 10.44 -5.87 11.93
N PHE A 27 9.63 -5.03 11.29
CA PHE A 27 8.57 -4.24 11.93
C PHE A 27 7.16 -4.79 11.61
N GLY A 28 7.06 -5.90 10.88
CA GLY A 28 5.78 -6.51 10.51
C GLY A 28 5.08 -5.82 9.34
N ASN A 29 5.80 -5.02 8.54
CA ASN A 29 5.26 -4.41 7.32
C ASN A 29 5.68 -5.19 6.09
N SER A 30 4.80 -5.29 5.10
CA SER A 30 5.15 -5.95 3.84
C SER A 30 6.24 -5.16 3.10
N VAL A 31 7.44 -5.74 2.96
CA VAL A 31 8.62 -5.08 2.36
C VAL A 31 8.36 -4.67 0.91
N ALA A 32 7.67 -5.55 0.18
CA ALA A 32 7.25 -5.29 -1.18
C ALA A 32 5.99 -4.41 -1.22
N GLY A 33 5.10 -4.53 -0.24
CA GLY A 33 3.81 -3.85 -0.24
C GLY A 33 3.91 -2.33 -0.29
N MET A 34 4.85 -1.73 0.46
CA MET A 34 5.05 -0.28 0.42
C MET A 34 5.58 0.20 -0.94
N LYS A 35 6.52 -0.52 -1.56
CA LYS A 35 7.03 -0.18 -2.90
C LYS A 35 5.96 -0.30 -3.97
N VAL A 36 5.10 -1.31 -3.87
CA VAL A 36 3.97 -1.51 -4.78
C VAL A 36 2.96 -0.38 -4.61
N LEU A 37 2.63 0.01 -3.37
CA LEU A 37 1.72 1.12 -3.11
C LEU A 37 2.23 2.42 -3.75
N ASN A 38 3.50 2.78 -3.51
CA ASN A 38 4.08 3.98 -4.10
C ASN A 38 4.02 3.96 -5.63
N LYS A 39 4.38 2.83 -6.27
CA LYS A 39 4.26 2.71 -7.73
C LYS A 39 2.83 2.86 -8.25
N ILE A 40 1.83 2.42 -7.50
CA ILE A 40 0.42 2.58 -7.87
C ILE A 40 0.03 4.05 -7.73
N VAL A 41 0.38 4.69 -6.61
CA VAL A 41 0.09 6.11 -6.37
C VAL A 41 0.71 6.99 -7.46
N ASP A 42 1.99 6.79 -7.77
CA ASP A 42 2.71 7.56 -8.79
C ASP A 42 2.15 7.31 -10.20
N LYS A 43 1.78 6.07 -10.52
CA LYS A 43 1.31 5.71 -11.87
C LYS A 43 -0.08 6.26 -12.17
N TYR A 44 -0.92 6.43 -11.15
CA TYR A 44 -2.33 6.79 -11.30
C TYR A 44 -2.66 8.17 -10.72
N ASP A 45 -1.66 8.93 -10.28
CA ASP A 45 -1.82 10.26 -9.70
C ASP A 45 -2.89 10.27 -8.59
N LEU A 46 -2.66 9.39 -7.61
CA LEU A 46 -3.59 9.13 -6.50
C LEU A 46 -3.14 9.79 -5.19
N ASN A 47 -2.14 10.66 -5.25
CA ASN A 47 -1.73 11.44 -4.10
C ASN A 47 -2.85 12.42 -3.75
N ILE A 48 -3.15 12.54 -2.45
CA ILE A 48 -4.21 13.43 -1.96
C ILE A 48 -3.73 14.88 -1.78
N PHE A 49 -2.42 15.11 -1.92
CA PHE A 49 -1.79 16.41 -1.72
C PHE A 49 -1.15 16.99 -3.00
N ASP A 50 -1.23 16.28 -4.12
CA ASP A 50 -0.81 16.79 -5.43
C ASP A 50 -1.95 17.57 -6.12
#